data_AF-A0A6C0IUG1-F1
#
_entry.id   AF-A0A6C0IUG1-F1
#
_cell.length_a   1.000
_cell.length_b   1.000
_cell.length_c   1.000
_cell.angle_alpha   90.00
_cell.angle_beta   90.00
_cell.angle_gamma   90.00
#
_symmetry.space_group_name_H-M   'P 1'
#
loop_
_entity.id
_entity.type
_entity.pdbx_description
1 polymer ?
#
loop_
_entity_poly.entity_id
_entity_poly.type
_entity_poly.pdbx_seq_one_letter_code
_entity_poly.pdbx_strand_id
1 'polypeptide(L)'
;MNSSNYYIKLVVLFIFWKIIKRHPKFKDYKKETVFSMYRSLMCLFFMLYSLENLICNFTDLLNCPTKERDCYQNITEWFIVYLIMDIVKMILEKNTRVDLYLHHIWCLISVVLGKYYNNAGAIFNLVLINEAISVVSGADSMAMEDNNMKESYYYKLYRRNIIRYLRLPIWILGLLIVLRHTDKINSSVWWNSVLSSFVMIGLDHYWEKKCNKVVDKYNDKPKI
;
A
#
# COMPACT_ATOMS: atom_id res chain seq x y z
N MET A 1 -2.79 11.42 -23.92
CA MET A 1 -2.33 11.55 -22.52
C MET A 1 -1.29 12.65 -22.43
N ASN A 2 -1.44 13.60 -21.52
CA ASN A 2 -0.45 14.66 -21.35
C ASN A 2 0.66 14.16 -20.41
N SER A 3 1.76 13.66 -20.98
CA SER A 3 2.93 13.15 -20.25
C SER A 3 3.43 14.12 -19.18
N SER A 4 3.20 15.42 -19.39
CA SER A 4 3.41 16.51 -18.44
C SER A 4 2.90 16.22 -17.01
N ASN A 5 1.73 15.57 -16.85
CA ASN A 5 1.15 15.34 -15.52
C ASN A 5 1.95 14.32 -14.69
N TYR A 6 2.47 13.27 -15.33
CA TYR A 6 3.32 12.27 -14.65
C TYR A 6 4.66 12.86 -14.21
N TYR A 7 5.27 13.72 -15.03
CA TYR A 7 6.51 14.40 -14.68
C TYR A 7 6.32 15.35 -13.49
N ILE A 8 5.23 16.11 -13.45
CA ILE A 8 4.92 16.99 -12.31
C ILE A 8 4.76 16.16 -11.03
N LYS A 9 3.96 15.08 -11.08
CA LYS A 9 3.78 14.17 -9.93
C LYS A 9 5.13 13.61 -9.45
N LEU A 10 6.00 13.18 -10.37
CA LEU A 10 7.33 12.66 -10.03
C LEU A 10 8.21 13.73 -9.35
N VAL A 11 8.19 14.96 -9.86
CA VAL A 11 8.91 16.09 -9.26
C VAL A 11 8.39 16.36 -7.85
N VAL A 12 7.07 16.35 -7.64
CA VAL A 12 6.47 16.54 -6.31
C VAL A 12 6.92 15.44 -5.35
N LEU A 13 6.86 14.16 -5.75
CA LEU A 13 7.33 13.06 -4.89
C LEU A 13 8.82 13.17 -4.57
N PHE A 14 9.63 13.61 -5.54
CA PHE A 14 11.05 13.83 -5.33
C PHE A 14 11.32 14.98 -4.34
N ILE A 15 10.60 16.10 -4.45
CA ILE A 15 10.66 17.21 -3.50
C ILE A 15 10.24 16.73 -2.11
N PHE A 16 9.13 15.99 -2.01
CA PHE A 16 8.64 15.44 -0.76
C PHE A 16 9.68 14.53 -0.09
N TRP A 17 10.32 13.64 -0.86
CA TRP A 17 11.44 12.84 -0.39
C TRP A 17 12.60 13.69 0.12
N LYS A 18 12.98 14.77 -0.59
CA LYS A 18 14.05 15.68 -0.17
C LYS A 18 13.72 16.39 1.15
N ILE A 19 12.47 16.80 1.35
CA ILE A 19 12.00 17.43 2.59
C ILE A 19 12.14 16.44 3.75
N ILE A 20 11.59 15.23 3.61
CA ILE A 20 11.70 14.19 4.64
C ILE A 20 13.16 13.90 4.95
N LYS A 21 13.99 13.64 3.94
CA LYS A 21 15.41 13.33 4.14
C LYS A 21 16.18 14.40 4.92
N ARG A 22 15.78 15.68 4.82
CA ARG A 22 16.45 16.81 5.49
C ARG A 22 15.91 17.10 6.89
N HIS A 23 14.84 16.43 7.32
CA HIS A 23 14.23 16.69 8.62
C HIS A 23 15.23 16.40 9.76
N PRO A 24 15.42 17.30 10.74
CA PRO A 24 16.46 17.18 11.77
C PRO A 24 16.40 15.87 12.57
N LYS A 25 15.19 15.37 12.86
CA LYS A 25 14.98 14.10 13.56
C LYS A 25 15.60 12.89 12.85
N PHE A 26 15.84 12.97 11.53
CA PHE A 26 16.33 11.85 10.73
C PHE A 26 17.84 11.84 10.49
N LYS A 27 18.58 12.75 11.12
CA LYS A 27 20.05 12.84 10.96
C LYS A 27 20.77 11.58 11.43
N ASP A 28 20.28 10.96 12.50
CA ASP A 28 20.94 9.83 13.16
C ASP A 28 20.41 8.45 12.70
N TYR A 29 19.34 8.43 11.90
CA TYR A 29 18.74 7.19 11.41
C TYR A 29 19.36 6.71 10.10
N LYS A 30 19.35 5.40 9.88
CA LYS A 30 19.83 4.83 8.61
C LYS A 30 18.97 5.31 7.45
N LYS A 31 19.59 5.45 6.27
CA LYS A 31 18.89 5.86 5.02
C LYS A 31 17.65 5.01 4.74
N GLU A 32 17.71 3.69 5.01
CA GLU A 32 16.59 2.78 4.82
C GLU A 32 15.41 3.12 5.75
N THR A 33 15.67 3.51 6.99
CA THR A 33 14.63 3.92 7.96
C THR A 33 13.98 5.24 7.55
N VAL A 34 14.78 6.21 7.11
CA VAL A 34 14.25 7.46 6.56
C VAL A 34 13.39 7.20 5.31
N PHE A 35 13.80 6.24 4.47
CA PHE A 35 13.01 5.84 3.32
C PHE A 35 11.75 5.06 3.68
N SER A 36 11.78 4.27 4.75
CA SER A 36 10.60 3.61 5.34
C SER A 36 9.58 4.65 5.86
N MET A 37 10.06 5.76 6.43
CA MET A 37 9.20 6.89 6.81
C MET A 37 8.54 7.56 5.61
N TYR A 38 9.28 7.81 4.53
CA TYR A 38 8.71 8.30 3.28
C TYR A 38 7.60 7.38 2.75
N ARG A 39 7.86 6.07 2.67
CA ARG A 39 6.85 5.09 2.24
C ARG A 39 5.62 5.13 3.13
N SER A 40 5.80 5.19 4.45
CA SER A 40 4.69 5.24 5.42
C SER A 40 3.78 6.45 5.21
N LEU A 41 4.35 7.63 4.94
CA LEU A 41 3.60 8.85 4.66
C LEU A 41 2.89 8.78 3.30
N MET A 42 3.51 8.18 2.28
CA MET A 42 2.87 7.93 1.00
C MET A 42 1.71 6.95 1.12
N CYS A 43 1.88 5.86 1.87
CA CYS A 43 0.83 4.88 2.17
C CYS A 43 -0.35 5.55 2.91
N LEU A 44 -0.06 6.46 3.84
CA LEU A 44 -1.09 7.26 4.52
C LEU A 44 -1.86 8.14 3.53
N PHE A 45 -1.17 8.83 2.62
CA PHE A 45 -1.80 9.62 1.56
C PHE A 45 -2.73 8.77 0.69
N PHE A 46 -2.26 7.60 0.21
CA PHE A 46 -3.06 6.72 -0.63
C PHE A 46 -4.28 6.15 0.10
N MET A 47 -4.11 5.74 1.35
CA MET A 47 -5.20 5.23 2.18
C MET A 47 -6.27 6.30 2.41
N LEU A 48 -5.88 7.51 2.85
CA LEU A 48 -6.83 8.58 3.17
C LEU A 48 -7.57 9.08 1.93
N TYR A 49 -6.86 9.33 0.84
CA TYR A 49 -7.46 9.84 -0.38
C TYR A 49 -8.35 8.78 -1.05
N SER A 50 -7.96 7.49 -0.99
CA SER A 50 -8.86 6.42 -1.47
C SER A 50 -10.11 6.28 -0.61
N LEU A 51 -9.98 6.44 0.71
CA LEU A 51 -11.11 6.43 1.63
C LEU A 51 -12.07 7.60 1.35
N GLU A 52 -11.55 8.82 1.18
CA GLU A 52 -12.34 10.00 0.78
C GLU A 52 -13.08 9.76 -0.54
N ASN A 53 -12.38 9.28 -1.56
CA ASN A 53 -12.95 8.98 -2.86
C ASN A 53 -14.10 7.97 -2.77
N LEU A 54 -13.97 6.95 -1.92
CA LEU A 54 -15.01 5.95 -1.70
C LEU A 54 -16.17 6.46 -0.86
N ILE A 55 -15.94 7.28 0.17
CA ILE A 55 -17.02 7.89 0.94
C ILE A 55 -17.89 8.75 0.03
N CYS A 56 -17.28 9.58 -0.81
CA CYS A 56 -17.99 10.49 -1.71
C CYS A 56 -18.70 9.77 -2.87
N ASN A 57 -18.29 8.54 -3.21
CA ASN A 57 -18.78 7.82 -4.40
C ASN A 57 -19.12 6.35 -4.09
N PHE A 58 -19.57 6.06 -2.87
CA PHE A 58 -19.70 4.69 -2.35
C PHE A 58 -20.58 3.78 -3.23
N THR A 59 -21.63 4.35 -3.82
CA THR A 59 -22.56 3.64 -4.71
C THR A 59 -21.89 3.01 -5.92
N ASP A 60 -20.74 3.54 -6.35
CA ASP A 60 -20.04 3.03 -7.52
C ASP A 60 -19.48 1.63 -7.26
N LEU A 61 -19.05 1.31 -6.03
CA LEU A 61 -18.58 -0.04 -5.68
C LEU A 61 -19.64 -1.12 -5.95
N LEU A 62 -20.92 -0.79 -5.74
CA LEU A 62 -22.02 -1.74 -5.83
C LEU A 62 -22.67 -1.79 -7.22
N ASN A 63 -22.69 -0.66 -7.93
CA ASN A 63 -23.43 -0.53 -9.19
C ASN A 63 -22.54 -0.64 -10.43
N CYS A 64 -21.34 -0.07 -10.36
CA CYS A 64 -20.39 -0.04 -11.46
C CYS A 64 -18.95 0.17 -10.92
N PRO A 65 -18.30 -0.89 -10.41
CA PRO A 65 -17.03 -0.78 -9.68
C PRO A 65 -15.85 -0.34 -10.58
N THR A 66 -16.03 -0.38 -11.89
CA THR A 66 -15.09 0.04 -12.92
C THR A 66 -15.36 1.45 -13.43
N LYS A 67 -16.41 2.12 -12.94
CA LYS A 67 -16.76 3.49 -13.34
C LYS A 67 -15.57 4.41 -13.14
N GLU A 68 -15.22 5.11 -14.21
CA GLU A 68 -14.15 6.09 -14.19
C GLU A 68 -14.63 7.41 -13.59
N ARG A 69 -13.74 8.04 -12.83
CA ARG A 69 -13.88 9.40 -12.33
C ARG A 69 -12.51 10.05 -12.30
N ASP A 70 -12.47 11.37 -12.43
CA ASP A 70 -11.23 12.14 -12.34
C ASP A 70 -10.49 11.88 -11.02
N CYS A 71 -11.22 11.73 -9.91
CA CYS A 71 -10.62 11.43 -8.60
C CYS A 71 -9.96 10.04 -8.57
N TYR A 72 -10.57 9.02 -9.16
CA TYR A 72 -10.02 7.66 -9.25
C TYR A 72 -8.79 7.64 -10.16
N GLN A 73 -8.87 8.28 -11.32
CA GLN A 73 -7.75 8.38 -12.24
C GLN A 73 -6.57 9.14 -11.61
N ASN A 74 -6.82 10.24 -10.90
CA ASN A 74 -5.77 11.04 -10.29
C ASN A 74 -4.98 10.24 -9.24
N ILE A 75 -5.67 9.53 -8.33
CA ILE A 75 -4.98 8.73 -7.31
C ILE A 75 -4.25 7.54 -7.91
N THR A 76 -4.82 6.90 -8.93
CA THR A 76 -4.16 5.84 -9.70
C THR A 76 -2.86 6.34 -10.33
N GLU A 77 -2.85 7.54 -10.90
CA GLU A 77 -1.62 8.14 -11.45
C GLU A 77 -0.57 8.42 -10.39
N TRP A 78 -0.96 8.99 -9.25
CA TRP A 78 -0.05 9.18 -8.12
C TRP A 78 0.55 7.86 -7.65
N PHE A 79 -0.26 6.81 -7.59
CA PHE A 79 0.19 5.50 -7.13
C PHE A 79 1.16 4.85 -8.12
N ILE A 80 0.91 4.94 -9.43
CA ILE A 80 1.86 4.48 -10.47
C ILE A 80 3.21 5.19 -10.32
N VAL A 81 3.20 6.53 -10.23
CA VAL A 81 4.44 7.32 -10.11
C VAL A 81 5.19 6.98 -8.82
N TYR A 82 4.46 6.80 -7.71
CA TYR A 82 5.02 6.36 -6.44
C TYR A 82 5.69 4.98 -6.56
N LEU A 83 5.01 3.99 -7.13
CA LEU A 83 5.55 2.63 -7.27
C LEU A 83 6.82 2.62 -8.13
N ILE A 84 6.84 3.38 -9.24
CA ILE A 84 8.04 3.52 -10.08
C ILE A 84 9.18 4.12 -9.29
N MET A 85 8.93 5.24 -8.59
CA MET A 85 9.96 5.88 -7.76
C MET A 85 10.47 4.95 -6.65
N ASP A 86 9.58 4.21 -6.00
CA ASP A 86 9.94 3.30 -4.91
C ASP A 86 10.80 2.13 -5.40
N ILE A 87 10.40 1.49 -6.50
CA ILE A 87 11.18 0.41 -7.13
C ILE A 87 12.56 0.89 -7.56
N VAL A 88 12.65 2.06 -8.24
CA VAL A 88 13.94 2.63 -8.64
C VAL A 88 14.83 2.90 -7.42
N LYS A 89 14.27 3.49 -6.35
CA LYS A 89 15.01 3.72 -5.10
C LYS A 89 15.48 2.41 -4.47
N MET A 90 14.62 1.39 -4.41
CA MET A 90 14.97 0.08 -3.85
C MET A 90 16.14 -0.56 -4.62
N ILE A 91 16.16 -0.46 -5.95
CA ILE A 91 17.25 -0.97 -6.80
C ILE A 91 18.56 -0.21 -6.51
N LEU A 92 18.49 1.13 -6.50
CA LEU A 92 19.66 1.99 -6.23
C LEU A 92 20.24 1.77 -4.84
N GLU A 93 19.39 1.50 -3.85
CA GLU A 93 19.78 1.24 -2.45
C GLU A 93 20.07 -0.25 -2.18
N LYS A 94 20.02 -1.11 -3.21
CA LYS A 94 20.26 -2.57 -3.10
C LYS A 94 19.44 -3.24 -1.99
N ASN A 95 18.15 -2.86 -1.87
CA ASN A 95 17.27 -3.42 -0.85
C ASN A 95 17.17 -4.95 -1.01
N THR A 96 17.22 -5.71 0.08
CA THR A 96 17.21 -7.18 0.06
C THR A 96 15.83 -7.79 0.27
N ARG A 97 14.80 -6.97 0.52
CA ARG A 97 13.43 -7.44 0.78
C ARG A 97 12.71 -7.87 -0.49
N VAL A 98 12.90 -9.14 -0.86
CA VAL A 98 12.21 -9.76 -2.01
C VAL A 98 10.68 -9.68 -1.88
N ASP A 99 10.13 -9.84 -0.67
CA ASP A 99 8.70 -9.72 -0.42
C ASP A 99 8.14 -8.35 -0.81
N LEU A 100 8.95 -7.30 -0.62
CA LEU A 100 8.56 -5.93 -0.94
C LEU A 100 8.61 -5.67 -2.44
N TYR A 101 9.62 -6.19 -3.15
CA TYR A 101 9.69 -6.13 -4.62
C TYR A 101 8.50 -6.83 -5.27
N LEU A 102 8.21 -8.06 -4.83
CA LEU A 102 7.06 -8.82 -5.34
C LEU A 102 5.77 -8.03 -5.17
N HIS A 103 5.55 -7.44 -4.00
CA HIS A 103 4.38 -6.60 -3.74
C HIS A 103 4.33 -5.38 -4.67
N HIS A 104 5.40 -4.58 -4.77
CA HIS A 104 5.40 -3.34 -5.56
C HIS A 104 5.29 -3.59 -7.05
N ILE A 105 5.98 -4.60 -7.58
CA ILE A 105 5.89 -5.00 -9.00
C ILE A 105 4.49 -5.52 -9.31
N TRP A 106 3.92 -6.36 -8.44
CA TRP A 106 2.56 -6.86 -8.62
C TRP A 106 1.53 -5.72 -8.63
N CYS A 107 1.60 -4.81 -7.65
CA CYS A 107 0.76 -3.63 -7.60
C CYS A 107 0.91 -2.77 -8.86
N LEU A 108 2.14 -2.58 -9.36
CA LEU A 108 2.39 -1.79 -10.57
C LEU A 108 1.73 -2.44 -11.79
N ILE A 109 1.90 -3.75 -11.97
CA ILE A 109 1.26 -4.50 -13.06
C ILE A 109 -0.26 -4.38 -12.97
N SER A 110 -0.84 -4.63 -11.80
CA SER A 110 -2.29 -4.55 -11.58
C SER A 110 -2.86 -3.18 -11.94
N VAL A 111 -2.19 -2.12 -11.50
CA VAL A 111 -2.67 -0.74 -11.68
C VAL A 111 -2.47 -0.27 -13.12
N VAL A 112 -1.36 -0.64 -13.77
CA VAL A 112 -1.14 -0.36 -15.20
C VAL A 112 -2.16 -1.09 -16.07
N LEU A 113 -2.44 -2.37 -15.79
CA LEU A 113 -3.50 -3.12 -16.47
C LEU A 113 -4.87 -2.47 -16.28
N GLY A 114 -5.22 -2.11 -15.04
CA GLY A 114 -6.46 -1.41 -14.73
C GLY A 114 -6.62 -0.10 -15.49
N LYS A 115 -5.54 0.71 -15.56
CA LYS A 115 -5.55 1.96 -16.31
C LYS A 115 -5.63 1.73 -17.82
N TYR A 116 -4.87 0.77 -18.36
CA TYR A 116 -4.84 0.49 -19.81
C TYR A 116 -6.22 0.09 -20.36
N TYR A 117 -6.99 -0.67 -19.58
CA TYR A 117 -8.34 -1.09 -19.96
C TYR A 117 -9.46 -0.17 -19.46
N ASN A 118 -9.15 0.99 -18.86
CA ASN A 118 -10.15 1.91 -18.28
C ASN A 118 -11.02 1.26 -17.18
N ASN A 119 -10.44 0.33 -16.43
CA ASN A 119 -11.05 -0.37 -15.29
C ASN A 119 -10.50 0.13 -13.94
N ALA A 120 -9.78 1.26 -13.93
CA ALA A 120 -9.19 1.89 -12.73
C ALA A 120 -10.23 2.67 -11.89
N GLY A 121 -11.33 2.01 -11.52
CA GLY A 121 -12.48 2.63 -10.84
C GLY A 121 -12.45 2.51 -9.31
N ALA A 122 -13.64 2.49 -8.73
CA ALA A 122 -13.84 2.38 -7.27
C ALA A 122 -13.16 1.16 -6.65
N ILE A 123 -13.05 0.04 -7.39
CA ILE A 123 -12.39 -1.18 -6.88
C ILE A 123 -10.89 -0.97 -6.56
N PHE A 124 -10.18 -0.15 -7.34
CA PHE A 124 -8.78 0.17 -7.07
C PHE A 124 -8.64 1.02 -5.80
N ASN A 125 -9.57 1.93 -5.56
CA ASN A 125 -9.59 2.74 -4.34
C ASN A 125 -9.88 1.86 -3.12
N LEU A 126 -10.75 0.86 -3.25
CA LEU A 126 -10.99 -0.12 -2.19
C LEU A 126 -9.70 -0.86 -1.83
N VAL A 127 -8.95 -1.30 -2.85
CA VAL A 127 -7.66 -1.98 -2.64
C VAL A 127 -6.62 -1.06 -2.00
N LEU A 128 -6.56 0.23 -2.37
CA LEU A 128 -5.59 1.18 -1.81
C LEU A 128 -5.81 1.50 -0.33
N ILE A 129 -7.00 1.22 0.23
CA ILE A 129 -7.20 1.27 1.69
C ILE A 129 -6.26 0.28 2.41
N ASN A 130 -5.83 -0.80 1.75
CA ASN A 130 -4.90 -1.78 2.32
C ASN A 130 -3.52 -1.21 2.64
N GLU A 131 -3.16 -0.03 2.11
CA GLU A 131 -1.94 0.70 2.46
C GLU A 131 -1.89 1.08 3.95
N ALA A 132 -3.02 1.02 4.66
CA ALA A 132 -3.10 1.16 6.11
C ALA A 132 -2.06 0.33 6.89
N ILE A 133 -1.67 -0.86 6.39
CA ILE A 133 -0.66 -1.71 7.04
C ILE A 133 0.70 -1.02 7.08
N SER A 134 1.02 -0.23 6.05
CA SER A 134 2.34 0.34 5.83
C SER A 134 2.53 1.69 6.53
N VAL A 135 1.45 2.32 7.00
CA VAL A 135 1.44 3.62 7.69
C VAL A 135 2.37 3.68 8.90
N VAL A 136 2.59 2.55 9.59
CA VAL A 136 3.46 2.49 10.78
C VAL A 136 4.84 1.87 10.50
N SER A 137 5.15 1.51 9.26
CA SER A 137 6.38 0.77 8.95
C SER A 137 7.65 1.57 9.23
N GLY A 138 7.63 2.87 8.97
CA GLY A 138 8.74 3.77 9.24
C GLY A 138 8.92 4.03 10.74
N ALA A 139 7.82 4.23 11.46
CA ALA A 139 7.85 4.43 12.91
C ALA A 139 8.37 3.16 13.63
N ASP A 140 7.98 1.98 13.15
CA ASP A 140 8.57 0.72 13.60
C ASP A 140 10.06 0.60 13.30
N SER A 141 10.50 1.00 12.09
CA SER A 141 11.93 1.02 11.76
C SER A 141 12.72 1.92 12.69
N MET A 142 12.19 3.10 13.03
CA MET A 142 12.80 4.01 14.01
C MET A 142 12.87 3.36 15.40
N ALA A 143 11.74 2.82 15.90
CA ALA A 143 11.69 2.17 17.21
C ALA A 143 12.66 0.99 17.32
N MET A 144 12.86 0.22 16.24
CA MET A 144 13.85 -0.85 16.21
C MET A 144 15.30 -0.32 16.23
N GLU A 145 15.61 0.78 15.53
CA GLU A 145 16.94 1.42 15.58
C GLU A 145 17.23 2.03 16.95
N ASP A 146 16.21 2.59 17.60
CA ASP A 146 16.29 3.16 18.95
C ASP A 146 16.29 2.09 20.06
N ASN A 147 16.26 0.80 19.69
CA ASN A 147 16.08 -0.35 20.60
C ASN A 147 14.82 -0.24 21.50
N ASN A 148 13.82 0.55 21.11
CA ASN A 148 12.53 0.65 21.79
C ASN A 148 11.59 -0.50 21.37
N MET A 149 11.92 -1.69 21.84
CA MET A 149 11.21 -2.92 21.46
C MET A 149 9.76 -2.96 21.95
N LYS A 150 9.40 -2.22 23.01
CA LYS A 150 8.02 -2.07 23.48
C LYS A 150 7.17 -1.28 22.48
N GLU A 151 7.73 -0.23 21.89
CA GLU A 151 7.04 0.55 20.86
C GLU A 151 6.90 -0.24 19.56
N SER A 152 7.98 -0.93 19.13
CA SER A 152 7.93 -1.85 17.98
C SER A 152 6.83 -2.92 18.14
N TYR A 153 6.65 -3.47 19.34
CA TYR A 153 5.55 -4.39 19.64
C TYR A 153 4.17 -3.80 19.28
N TYR A 154 3.88 -2.56 19.68
CA TYR A 154 2.60 -1.93 19.36
C TYR A 154 2.41 -1.72 17.85
N TYR A 155 3.46 -1.38 17.11
CA TYR A 155 3.39 -1.27 15.66
C TYR A 155 3.19 -2.62 14.95
N LYS A 156 3.73 -3.73 15.49
CA LYS A 156 3.46 -5.08 14.98
C LYS A 156 2.03 -5.53 15.31
N LEU A 157 1.54 -5.19 16.51
CA LEU A 157 0.16 -5.44 16.91
C LEU A 157 -0.83 -4.69 16.01
N TYR A 158 -0.58 -3.41 15.73
CA TYR A 158 -1.35 -2.63 14.77
C TYR A 158 -1.39 -3.31 13.39
N ARG A 159 -0.24 -3.68 12.83
CA ARG A 159 -0.17 -4.33 11.51
C ARG A 159 -0.92 -5.65 11.46
N ARG A 160 -0.81 -6.47 12.52
CA ARG A 160 -1.58 -7.71 12.65
C ARG A 160 -3.09 -7.44 12.63
N ASN A 161 -3.55 -6.44 13.38
CA ASN A 161 -4.96 -6.08 13.43
C ASN A 161 -5.45 -5.56 12.07
N ILE A 162 -4.65 -4.72 11.38
CA ILE A 162 -4.96 -4.28 10.02
C ILE A 162 -5.08 -5.46 9.05
N ILE A 163 -4.17 -6.42 9.11
CA ILE A 163 -4.26 -7.63 8.27
C ILE A 163 -5.59 -8.35 8.48
N ARG A 164 -5.94 -8.65 9.74
CA ARG A 164 -7.11 -9.45 10.09
C ARG A 164 -8.44 -8.74 9.85
N TYR A 165 -8.52 -7.46 10.24
CA TYR A 165 -9.80 -6.76 10.34
C TYR A 165 -10.05 -5.76 9.22
N LEU A 166 -9.04 -5.42 8.42
CA LEU A 166 -9.19 -4.51 7.29
C LEU A 166 -8.83 -5.18 5.97
N ARG A 167 -7.60 -5.71 5.84
CA ARG A 167 -7.10 -6.22 4.55
C ARG A 167 -7.81 -7.49 4.10
N LEU A 168 -7.92 -8.48 4.97
CA LEU A 168 -8.61 -9.72 4.63
C LEU A 168 -10.07 -9.47 4.18
N PRO A 169 -10.90 -8.69 4.91
CA PRO A 169 -12.21 -8.29 4.42
C PRO A 169 -12.20 -7.57 3.08
N ILE A 170 -11.25 -6.66 2.84
CA ILE A 170 -11.12 -5.94 1.55
C ILE A 170 -10.84 -6.92 0.40
N TRP A 171 -9.94 -7.90 0.58
CA TRP A 171 -9.66 -8.88 -0.47
C TRP A 171 -10.86 -9.76 -0.78
N ILE A 172 -11.59 -10.19 0.25
CA ILE A 172 -12.82 -10.98 0.07
C ILE A 172 -13.88 -10.14 -0.63
N LEU A 173 -14.12 -8.90 -0.19
CA LEU A 173 -15.10 -8.01 -0.79
C LEU A 173 -14.74 -7.69 -2.25
N GLY A 174 -13.46 -7.40 -2.52
CA GLY A 174 -12.96 -7.16 -3.88
C GLY A 174 -13.22 -8.35 -4.79
N LEU A 175 -12.93 -9.57 -4.34
CA LEU A 175 -13.21 -10.79 -5.08
C LEU A 175 -14.71 -10.94 -5.38
N LEU A 176 -15.58 -10.74 -4.39
CA LEU A 176 -17.04 -10.81 -4.58
C LEU A 176 -17.55 -9.76 -5.59
N ILE A 177 -17.01 -8.53 -5.54
CA ILE A 177 -17.35 -7.46 -6.49
C ILE A 177 -16.94 -7.84 -7.91
N VAL A 178 -15.73 -8.39 -8.10
CA VAL A 178 -15.21 -8.84 -9.40
C VAL A 178 -16.07 -9.96 -9.96
N LEU A 179 -16.40 -10.97 -9.15
CA LEU A 179 -17.24 -12.08 -9.58
C LEU A 179 -18.64 -11.61 -9.98
N ARG A 180 -19.26 -10.73 -9.20
CA ARG A 180 -20.59 -10.16 -9.48
C ARG A 180 -20.64 -9.35 -10.76
N HIS A 181 -19.55 -8.66 -11.12
CA HIS A 181 -19.48 -7.77 -12.28
C HIS A 181 -18.59 -8.31 -13.40
N THR A 182 -18.51 -9.64 -13.52
CA THR A 182 -17.64 -10.32 -14.50
C THR A 182 -17.91 -9.84 -15.94
N ASP A 183 -19.16 -9.56 -16.27
CA ASP A 183 -19.61 -9.05 -17.58
C ASP A 183 -19.09 -7.64 -17.91
N LYS A 184 -18.70 -6.86 -16.90
CA LYS A 184 -18.25 -5.46 -17.05
C LYS A 184 -16.74 -5.29 -16.94
N ILE A 185 -15.98 -6.38 -16.74
CA ILE A 185 -14.55 -6.34 -16.50
C ILE A 185 -13.82 -7.03 -17.65
N ASN A 186 -12.80 -6.37 -18.20
CA ASN A 186 -11.95 -6.98 -19.20
C ASN A 186 -11.29 -8.25 -18.65
N SER A 187 -11.23 -9.33 -19.46
CA SER A 187 -10.72 -10.64 -19.02
C SER A 187 -9.34 -10.59 -18.39
N SER A 188 -8.41 -9.75 -18.88
CA SER A 188 -7.07 -9.61 -18.30
C SER A 188 -7.12 -8.95 -16.92
N VAL A 189 -7.97 -7.93 -16.75
CA VAL A 189 -8.17 -7.26 -15.45
C VAL A 189 -8.89 -8.19 -14.48
N TRP A 190 -9.86 -8.97 -14.96
CA TRP A 190 -10.59 -9.96 -14.16
C TRP A 190 -9.64 -11.01 -13.59
N TRP A 191 -8.84 -11.66 -14.44
CA TRP A 191 -7.85 -12.64 -14.01
C TRP A 191 -6.84 -12.04 -13.05
N ASN A 192 -6.32 -10.85 -13.35
CA ASN A 192 -5.41 -10.17 -12.44
C ASN A 192 -6.05 -9.88 -11.09
N SER A 193 -7.32 -9.48 -11.03
CA SER A 193 -8.02 -9.17 -9.78
C SER A 193 -8.29 -10.42 -8.94
N VAL A 194 -8.70 -11.51 -9.57
CA VAL A 194 -8.89 -12.82 -8.91
C VAL A 194 -7.55 -13.31 -8.35
N LEU A 195 -6.49 -13.35 -9.17
CA LEU A 195 -5.15 -13.76 -8.74
C LEU A 195 -4.60 -12.85 -7.64
N SER A 196 -4.79 -11.54 -7.74
CA SER A 196 -4.35 -10.58 -6.73
C SER A 196 -4.96 -10.87 -5.36
N SER A 197 -6.24 -11.26 -5.33
CA SER A 197 -6.91 -11.60 -4.06
C SER A 197 -6.21 -12.78 -3.37
N PHE A 198 -5.86 -13.83 -4.10
CA PHE A 198 -5.13 -14.97 -3.54
C PHE A 198 -3.68 -14.65 -3.18
N VAL A 199 -2.94 -13.98 -4.07
CA VAL A 199 -1.54 -13.60 -3.86
C VAL A 199 -1.41 -12.71 -2.63
N MET A 200 -2.31 -11.73 -2.48
CA MET A 200 -2.25 -10.77 -1.39
C MET A 200 -2.69 -11.37 -0.06
N ILE A 201 -3.67 -12.29 -0.05
CA ILE A 201 -3.98 -13.08 1.16
C ILE A 201 -2.76 -13.92 1.59
N GLY A 202 -2.05 -14.53 0.64
CA GLY A 202 -0.82 -15.26 0.93
C GLY A 202 0.29 -14.39 1.53
N LEU A 203 0.52 -13.20 0.96
CA LEU A 203 1.47 -12.21 1.48
C LEU A 203 1.05 -11.70 2.86
N ASP A 204 -0.24 -11.44 3.07
CA ASP A 204 -0.79 -10.98 4.34
C ASP A 204 -0.56 -12.03 5.45
N HIS A 205 -0.77 -13.32 5.16
CA HIS A 205 -0.46 -14.39 6.10
C HIS A 205 1.05 -14.48 6.43
N TYR A 206 1.91 -14.28 5.43
CA TYR A 206 3.35 -14.22 5.64
C TYR A 206 3.76 -13.04 6.54
N TRP A 207 3.20 -11.85 6.31
CA TRP A 207 3.48 -10.67 7.13
C TRP A 207 2.88 -10.77 8.53
N GLU A 208 1.72 -11.40 8.66
CA GLU A 208 1.11 -11.68 9.96
C GLU A 208 2.02 -12.58 10.81
N LYS A 209 2.55 -13.66 10.22
CA LYS A 209 3.53 -14.54 10.88
C LYS A 209 4.77 -13.77 11.34
N LYS A 210 5.28 -12.83 10.54
CA LYS A 210 6.38 -11.95 10.96
C LYS A 210 6.01 -11.08 12.16
N CYS A 211 4.78 -10.57 12.21
CA CYS A 211 4.30 -9.77 13.34
C CYS A 211 4.13 -10.62 14.61
N ASN A 212 3.56 -11.82 14.50
CA ASN A 212 3.34 -12.73 15.62
C ASN A 212 4.64 -13.10 16.33
N LYS A 213 5.74 -13.35 15.60
CA LYS A 213 7.06 -13.60 16.20
C LYS A 213 7.50 -12.55 17.23
N VAL A 214 7.13 -11.28 17.03
CA VAL A 214 7.45 -10.20 17.97
C VAL A 214 6.38 -10.08 19.06
N VAL A 215 5.11 -10.20 18.68
CA VAL A 215 3.97 -10.05 19.60
C VAL A 215 3.96 -11.16 20.66
N ASP A 216 4.17 -12.41 20.25
CA ASP A 216 4.11 -13.57 21.13
C ASP A 216 5.25 -13.52 22.17
N LYS A 217 6.46 -13.12 21.75
CA LYS A 217 7.61 -12.88 22.66
C LYS A 217 7.31 -11.90 23.80
N TYR A 218 6.38 -10.97 23.61
CA TYR A 218 5.97 -9.99 24.62
C TYR A 218 4.78 -10.46 25.45
N ASN A 219 3.87 -11.24 24.87
CA ASN A 219 2.72 -11.79 25.58
C ASN A 219 3.10 -12.97 26.48
N ASP A 220 4.16 -13.71 26.14
CA ASP A 220 4.67 -14.86 26.91
C ASP A 220 5.59 -14.44 28.07
N LYS A 221 5.85 -13.15 28.26
CA LYS A 221 6.58 -12.68 29.45
C LYS A 221 5.62 -12.64 30.64
N PRO A 222 5.99 -13.22 31.80
CA PRO A 222 5.19 -13.07 33.01
C PRO A 222 5.01 -11.59 33.30
N LYS A 223 3.77 -11.19 33.59
CA LYS A 223 3.47 -9.85 34.12
C LYS A 223 4.20 -9.77 35.47
N ILE A 224 5.30 -9.01 35.51
CA ILE A 224 6.01 -8.64 36.75
C ILE A 224 5.08 -7.73 37.55
#